data_AF-A0A1B9IA81-F1
#
_entry.id   AF-A0A1B9IA81-F1
#
_cell.length_a   1.000
_cell.length_b   1.000
_cell.length_c   1.000
_cell.angle_alpha   90.00
_cell.angle_beta   90.00
_cell.angle_gamma   90.00
#
_symmetry.space_group_name_H-M   'P 1'
#
loop_
_entity.id
_entity.type
_entity.pdbx_description
1 polymer ?
#
loop_
_entity_poly.entity_id
_entity_poly.type
_entity_poly.pdbx_seq_one_letter_code
_entity_poly.pdbx_strand_id
1 'polypeptide(L)'
;MIRPSFARTALRVAIRPVSGPSIPAQAIFIPSTTRLFTSTPLILKKNKGANTKSPKQKIRVVEDDEAGANDDPGAGEVVISEVLEKTEAKIEKAVHWAKAVIFEGVERGRGRVTPALLDSVRVSLPDNPGQCHLNAVASITTKGNALFVEIWDTDATKHVESAIHQANLPGISPQKTGANTLKIPISRPTTEQRAEILRSLSNTVEAAKQQIRIARTDGFKHLGGRKSNGTDEIQKLVDEASKDLDGQMVLAKKEFEKA
;
A
#
# COMPACT_ATOMS: atom_id res chain seq x y z
N MET A 1 -53.30 -57.82 -38.93
CA MET A 1 -51.84 -57.93 -38.76
C MET A 1 -51.18 -57.79 -40.12
N ILE A 2 -50.58 -56.64 -40.45
CA ILE A 2 -49.53 -56.44 -41.47
C ILE A 2 -48.88 -55.09 -41.11
N ARG A 3 -47.56 -55.08 -40.85
CA ARG A 3 -46.74 -53.87 -40.73
C ARG A 3 -45.93 -53.72 -42.03
N PRO A 4 -45.83 -52.53 -42.63
CA PRO A 4 -44.76 -52.26 -43.57
C PRO A 4 -43.58 -51.55 -42.89
N SER A 5 -42.41 -52.00 -43.31
CA SER A 5 -41.06 -51.58 -42.96
C SER A 5 -40.73 -50.16 -43.42
N PHE A 6 -40.23 -49.31 -42.52
CA PHE A 6 -39.53 -48.08 -42.88
C PHE A 6 -38.03 -48.34 -42.96
N ALA A 7 -37.51 -48.40 -44.19
CA ALA A 7 -36.08 -48.31 -44.46
C ALA A 7 -35.61 -46.87 -44.22
N ARG A 8 -34.63 -46.69 -43.32
CA ARG A 8 -33.96 -45.40 -43.10
C ARG A 8 -32.80 -45.28 -44.09
N THR A 9 -32.97 -44.47 -45.12
CA THR A 9 -31.92 -44.08 -46.05
C THR A 9 -30.96 -43.13 -45.36
N ALA A 10 -29.69 -43.53 -45.22
CA ALA A 10 -28.64 -42.72 -44.64
C ALA A 10 -28.12 -41.67 -45.64
N LEU A 11 -28.43 -40.39 -45.41
CA LEU A 11 -27.80 -39.26 -46.08
C LEU A 11 -26.42 -39.00 -45.46
N ARG A 12 -25.36 -39.48 -46.11
CA ARG A 12 -23.98 -39.05 -45.81
C ARG A 12 -23.78 -37.64 -46.37
N VAL A 13 -23.70 -36.65 -45.47
CA VAL A 13 -23.22 -35.30 -45.80
C VAL A 13 -21.71 -35.36 -46.00
N ALA A 14 -21.25 -35.17 -47.23
CA ALA A 14 -19.83 -35.06 -47.55
C ALA A 14 -19.33 -33.66 -47.18
N ILE A 15 -18.51 -33.57 -46.14
CA ILE A 15 -17.81 -32.34 -45.76
C ILE A 15 -16.58 -32.21 -46.67
N ARG A 16 -16.56 -31.17 -47.52
CA ARG A 16 -15.39 -30.80 -48.31
C ARG A 16 -14.39 -30.06 -47.40
N PRO A 17 -13.07 -30.37 -47.44
CA PRO A 17 -12.07 -29.60 -46.72
C PRO A 17 -11.84 -28.25 -47.43
N VAL A 18 -11.90 -27.16 -46.67
CA VAL A 18 -11.52 -25.82 -47.14
C VAL A 18 -10.00 -25.73 -47.12
N SER A 19 -9.40 -25.53 -48.30
CA SER A 19 -7.98 -25.23 -48.47
C SER A 19 -7.65 -23.83 -47.93
N GLY A 20 -6.79 -23.74 -46.93
CA GLY A 20 -6.23 -22.47 -46.47
C GLY A 20 -5.16 -21.91 -47.43
N PRO A 21 -4.94 -20.59 -47.47
CA PRO A 21 -3.88 -19.99 -48.27
C PRO A 21 -2.48 -20.31 -47.70
N SER A 22 -1.62 -20.86 -48.55
CA SER A 22 -0.21 -21.15 -48.30
C SER A 22 0.63 -19.87 -48.31
N ILE A 23 1.30 -19.57 -47.19
CA ILE A 23 2.34 -18.55 -47.13
C ILE A 23 3.64 -19.15 -47.67
N PRO A 24 4.31 -18.55 -48.68
CA PRO A 24 5.58 -19.07 -49.18
C PRO A 24 6.70 -18.84 -48.15
N ALA A 25 7.38 -19.91 -47.77
CA ALA A 25 8.60 -19.88 -46.97
C ALA A 25 9.73 -19.22 -47.78
N GLN A 26 10.19 -18.05 -47.35
CA GLN A 26 11.46 -17.48 -47.82
C GLN A 26 12.55 -17.82 -46.82
N ALA A 27 13.44 -18.72 -47.24
CA ALA A 27 14.70 -19.00 -46.56
C ALA A 27 15.70 -17.90 -46.91
N ILE A 28 16.29 -17.25 -45.91
CA ILE A 28 17.46 -16.37 -46.11
C ILE A 28 18.56 -16.77 -45.12
N PHE A 29 19.39 -17.68 -45.64
CA PHE A 29 20.85 -17.71 -45.60
C PHE A 29 21.58 -17.05 -44.42
N ILE A 30 22.22 -17.89 -43.62
CA ILE A 30 23.20 -17.55 -42.58
C ILE A 30 24.58 -17.35 -43.24
N PRO A 31 25.28 -16.23 -43.02
CA PRO A 31 26.74 -16.22 -43.15
C PRO A 31 27.40 -16.32 -41.77
N SER A 32 28.01 -17.47 -41.50
CA SER A 32 29.07 -17.63 -40.51
C SER A 32 30.30 -16.83 -40.96
N THR A 33 30.62 -15.77 -40.22
CA THR A 33 31.90 -15.08 -40.36
C THR A 33 32.56 -15.00 -38.99
N THR A 34 33.63 -15.76 -38.88
CA THR A 34 34.60 -15.79 -37.79
C THR A 34 35.13 -14.38 -37.55
N ARG A 35 35.01 -13.87 -36.32
CA ARG A 35 35.65 -12.61 -35.93
C ARG A 35 37.12 -12.86 -35.65
N LEU A 36 37.98 -12.16 -36.39
CA LEU A 36 39.41 -12.06 -36.14
C LEU A 36 39.65 -11.25 -34.86
N PHE A 37 40.35 -11.86 -33.91
CA PHE A 37 40.96 -11.17 -32.77
C PHE A 37 42.01 -10.20 -33.31
N THR A 38 41.85 -8.90 -33.06
CA THR A 38 42.91 -7.92 -33.25
C THR A 38 43.10 -7.11 -31.97
N SER A 39 44.34 -7.08 -31.51
CA SER A 39 44.78 -6.51 -30.24
C SER A 39 44.97 -5.00 -30.32
N THR A 40 44.64 -4.34 -29.22
CA THR A 40 44.96 -2.96 -28.77
C THR A 40 43.83 -1.92 -28.82
N PRO A 41 43.60 -1.16 -27.72
CA PRO A 41 42.44 -0.28 -27.56
C PRO A 41 42.75 1.18 -27.93
N LEU A 42 41.82 1.84 -28.63
CA LEU A 42 41.80 3.29 -28.75
C LEU A 42 40.90 3.91 -27.67
N ILE A 43 41.58 4.67 -26.81
CA ILE A 43 41.07 5.59 -25.80
C ILE A 43 40.00 6.52 -26.40
N LEU A 44 38.80 6.49 -25.83
CA LEU A 44 37.84 7.59 -25.95
C LEU A 44 37.18 7.89 -24.60
N LYS A 45 37.35 9.15 -24.23
CA LYS A 45 36.94 9.91 -23.05
C LYS A 45 35.47 9.64 -22.65
N LYS A 46 35.26 9.05 -21.47
CA LYS A 46 33.94 8.78 -20.88
C LYS A 46 33.32 10.08 -20.35
N ASN A 47 32.47 10.71 -21.16
CA ASN A 47 31.39 11.56 -20.67
C ASN A 47 30.40 10.67 -19.90
N LYS A 48 30.19 10.96 -18.62
CA LYS A 48 29.29 10.24 -17.73
C LYS A 48 27.85 10.66 -18.07
N GLY A 49 27.26 9.96 -19.03
CA GLY A 49 25.84 10.08 -19.39
C GLY A 49 24.94 9.74 -18.21
N ALA A 50 24.01 10.66 -17.95
CA ALA A 50 22.95 10.56 -16.97
C ALA A 50 22.06 9.34 -17.26
N ASN A 51 21.93 8.47 -16.27
CA ASN A 51 20.95 7.40 -16.27
C ASN A 51 19.68 7.92 -15.60
N THR A 52 18.66 8.22 -16.41
CA THR A 52 17.30 8.53 -15.99
C THR A 52 16.68 7.32 -15.30
N LYS A 53 16.74 7.29 -13.97
CA LYS A 53 15.85 6.48 -13.14
C LYS A 53 14.64 7.33 -12.75
N SER A 54 13.46 6.86 -13.13
CA SER A 54 12.16 7.39 -12.74
C SER A 54 12.05 7.47 -11.20
N PRO A 55 11.54 8.58 -10.64
CA PRO A 55 11.49 8.77 -9.20
C PRO A 55 10.36 7.94 -8.61
N LYS A 56 10.71 6.95 -7.78
CA LYS A 56 9.79 6.35 -6.81
C LYS A 56 9.27 7.48 -5.92
N GLN A 57 7.96 7.69 -5.93
CA GLN A 57 7.27 8.61 -5.03
C GLN A 57 7.54 8.17 -3.59
N LYS A 58 8.48 8.87 -2.95
CA LYS A 58 8.67 8.85 -1.51
C LYS A 58 7.50 9.64 -0.93
N ILE A 59 6.71 8.98 -0.08
CA ILE A 59 5.67 9.62 0.72
C ILE A 59 6.34 10.80 1.45
N ARG A 60 5.95 12.01 1.09
CA ARG A 60 6.34 13.24 1.79
C ARG A 60 5.57 13.22 3.10
N VAL A 61 6.24 12.83 4.19
CA VAL A 61 5.92 13.43 5.48
C VAL A 61 6.24 14.91 5.29
N VAL A 62 5.23 15.76 5.50
CA VAL A 62 5.36 17.20 5.46
C VAL A 62 6.42 17.57 6.50
N GLU A 63 7.62 17.87 6.01
CA GLU A 63 8.68 18.54 6.76
C GLU A 63 8.29 20.03 6.77
N ASP A 64 7.35 20.38 7.63
CA ASP A 64 7.20 21.75 8.11
C ASP A 64 8.00 21.86 9.39
N ASP A 65 9.32 21.93 9.25
CA ASP A 65 10.21 22.48 10.27
C ASP A 65 11.22 23.35 9.52
N GLU A 66 10.91 24.64 9.46
CA GLU A 66 11.80 25.65 8.92
C GLU A 66 13.19 25.54 9.53
N ALA A 67 14.20 25.55 8.65
CA ALA A 67 15.58 25.79 9.00
C ALA A 67 15.77 27.24 9.46
N GLY A 68 15.42 27.51 10.72
CA GLY A 68 15.92 28.65 11.48
C GLY A 68 17.31 28.33 12.02
N ALA A 69 18.34 28.60 11.23
CA ALA A 69 19.72 28.66 11.70
C ALA A 69 19.85 29.78 12.74
N ASN A 70 19.88 29.40 14.02
CA ASN A 70 20.47 30.21 15.07
C ASN A 70 21.70 29.43 15.59
N ASP A 71 22.84 29.71 14.97
CA ASP A 71 24.15 29.45 15.57
C ASP A 71 24.34 30.47 16.71
N ASP A 72 23.84 30.15 17.91
CA ASP A 72 24.15 30.88 19.14
C ASP A 72 25.23 30.11 19.93
N PRO A 73 26.45 30.65 20.08
CA PRO A 73 27.55 29.96 20.75
C PRO A 73 27.43 30.15 22.27
N GLY A 74 26.50 29.42 22.89
CA GLY A 74 26.29 29.37 24.33
C GLY A 74 26.42 27.96 24.88
N ALA A 75 27.65 27.49 25.08
CA ALA A 75 27.92 26.27 25.84
C ALA A 75 27.59 26.52 27.33
N GLY A 76 26.52 25.90 27.84
CA GLY A 76 26.20 25.96 29.26
C GLY A 76 24.90 25.22 29.60
N GLU A 77 25.03 23.93 29.89
CA GLU A 77 23.99 23.03 30.42
C GLU A 77 22.85 22.70 29.45
N VAL A 78 22.99 21.56 28.76
CA VAL A 78 21.85 20.89 28.13
C VAL A 78 20.82 20.67 29.23
N VAL A 79 19.70 21.40 29.19
CA VAL A 79 18.60 21.23 30.14
C VAL A 79 18.06 19.82 29.93
N ILE A 80 18.44 18.91 30.84
CA ILE A 80 18.16 17.47 30.74
C ILE A 80 16.66 17.23 30.57
N SER A 81 15.82 18.02 31.24
CA SER A 81 14.37 17.94 31.12
C SER A 81 13.86 18.22 29.71
N GLU A 82 14.39 19.22 29.01
CA GLU A 82 13.96 19.50 27.63
C GLU A 82 14.31 18.37 26.66
N VAL A 83 15.46 17.72 26.85
CA VAL A 83 15.86 16.59 26.02
C VAL A 83 14.96 15.38 26.28
N LEU A 84 14.56 15.17 27.54
CA LEU A 84 13.64 14.11 27.93
C LEU A 84 12.26 14.33 27.28
N GLU A 85 11.67 15.52 27.42
CA GLU A 85 10.37 15.85 26.82
C GLU A 85 10.39 15.71 25.29
N LYS A 86 11.44 16.20 24.62
CA LYS A 86 11.60 16.04 23.16
C LYS A 86 11.72 14.57 22.74
N THR A 87 12.39 13.76 23.56
CA THR A 87 12.57 12.32 23.29
C THR A 87 11.28 11.55 23.55
N GLU A 88 10.59 11.85 24.64
CA GLU A 88 9.28 11.30 24.99
C GLU A 88 8.25 11.61 23.89
N ALA A 89 8.12 12.87 23.46
CA ALA A 89 7.20 13.25 22.38
C ALA A 89 7.47 12.48 21.06
N LYS A 90 8.74 12.18 20.75
CA LYS A 90 9.10 11.37 19.58
C LYS A 90 8.70 9.90 19.76
N ILE A 91 8.91 9.34 20.95
CA ILE A 91 8.51 7.97 21.29
C ILE A 91 6.99 7.85 21.25
N GLU A 92 6.27 8.78 21.86
CA GLU A 92 4.80 8.82 21.87
C GLU A 92 4.21 8.89 20.46
N LYS A 93 4.75 9.75 19.58
CA LYS A 93 4.34 9.80 18.17
C LYS A 93 4.51 8.46 17.48
N ALA A 94 5.64 7.77 17.70
CA ALA A 94 5.89 6.46 17.12
C ALA A 94 4.92 5.39 17.66
N VAL A 95 4.66 5.40 18.98
CA VAL A 95 3.72 4.47 19.63
C VAL A 95 2.28 4.74 19.18
N HIS A 96 1.87 6.00 19.09
CA HIS A 96 0.54 6.41 18.65
C HIS A 96 0.28 5.95 17.21
N TRP A 97 1.23 6.20 16.32
CA TRP A 97 1.16 5.71 14.93
C TRP A 97 0.99 4.18 14.88
N ALA A 98 1.80 3.44 15.63
CA ALA A 98 1.71 1.98 15.65
C ALA A 98 0.37 1.48 16.21
N LYS A 99 -0.12 2.09 17.31
CA LYS A 99 -1.42 1.76 17.91
C LYS A 99 -2.57 2.00 16.91
N ALA A 100 -2.53 3.11 16.16
CA ALA A 100 -3.54 3.41 15.15
C ALA A 100 -3.56 2.36 14.02
N VAL A 101 -2.39 1.97 13.49
CA VAL A 101 -2.31 0.96 12.42
C VAL A 101 -2.73 -0.43 12.91
N ILE A 102 -2.35 -0.81 14.13
CA ILE A 102 -2.78 -2.08 14.75
C ILE A 102 -4.29 -2.12 14.88
N PHE A 103 -4.90 -1.04 15.39
CA PHE A 103 -6.35 -0.95 15.53
C PHE A 103 -7.05 -1.14 14.18
N GLU A 104 -6.64 -0.41 13.15
CA GLU A 104 -7.22 -0.55 11.81
C GLU A 104 -7.05 -1.98 11.25
N GLY A 105 -5.87 -2.59 11.44
CA GLY A 105 -5.60 -3.95 10.99
C GLY A 105 -6.45 -5.01 11.71
N VAL A 106 -6.68 -4.86 13.02
CA VAL A 106 -7.54 -5.75 13.81
C VAL A 106 -9.00 -5.64 13.37
N GLU A 107 -9.50 -4.42 13.17
CA GLU A 107 -10.87 -4.20 12.68
C GLU A 107 -11.10 -4.82 11.31
N ARG A 108 -10.12 -4.67 10.40
CA ARG A 108 -10.13 -5.33 9.08
C ARG A 108 -10.13 -6.85 9.22
N GLY A 109 -9.32 -7.38 10.14
CA GLY A 109 -9.23 -8.81 10.46
C GLY A 109 -10.54 -9.41 10.98
N ARG A 110 -11.29 -8.65 11.76
CA ARG A 110 -12.60 -9.02 12.28
C ARG A 110 -13.71 -8.96 11.22
N GLY A 111 -13.39 -8.43 10.04
CA GLY A 111 -14.35 -8.14 8.97
C GLY A 111 -15.27 -6.95 9.29
N ARG A 112 -14.85 -6.08 10.23
CA ARG A 112 -15.53 -4.81 10.44
C ARG A 112 -15.11 -3.84 9.35
N VAL A 113 -16.10 -3.05 8.95
CA VAL A 113 -15.98 -2.13 7.83
C VAL A 113 -15.85 -0.73 8.38
N THR A 114 -14.70 -0.11 8.12
CA THR A 114 -14.42 1.29 8.46
C THR A 114 -14.48 2.15 7.19
N PRO A 115 -14.94 3.41 7.28
CA PRO A 115 -14.97 4.32 6.14
C PRO A 115 -13.56 4.72 5.67
N ALA A 116 -12.55 4.61 6.54
CA ALA A 116 -11.14 4.88 6.24
C ALA A 116 -10.59 4.03 5.08
N LEU A 117 -11.21 2.89 4.77
CA LEU A 117 -10.81 2.04 3.65
C LEU A 117 -10.91 2.74 2.28
N LEU A 118 -11.77 3.76 2.15
CA LEU A 118 -11.95 4.50 0.91
C LEU A 118 -11.16 5.82 0.86
N ASP A 119 -10.35 6.13 1.88
CA ASP A 119 -9.63 7.41 1.95
C ASP A 119 -8.47 7.51 0.93
N SER A 120 -7.97 6.36 0.45
CA SER A 120 -6.98 6.30 -0.63
C SER A 120 -7.57 6.57 -2.01
N VAL A 121 -8.90 6.52 -2.17
CA VAL A 121 -9.57 6.72 -3.45
C VAL A 121 -9.48 8.18 -3.87
N ARG A 122 -9.12 8.39 -5.14
CA ARG A 122 -9.00 9.70 -5.76
C ARG A 122 -9.95 9.76 -6.95
N VAL A 123 -10.87 10.71 -6.95
CA VAL A 123 -11.90 10.88 -7.98
C VAL A 123 -11.46 11.97 -8.95
N SER A 124 -11.49 11.67 -10.25
CA SER A 124 -11.29 12.66 -11.30
C SER A 124 -12.66 13.14 -11.78
N LEU A 125 -13.00 14.39 -11.48
CA LEU A 125 -14.20 15.03 -12.00
C LEU A 125 -13.90 15.70 -13.35
N PRO A 126 -14.88 15.81 -14.26
CA PRO A 126 -14.68 16.51 -15.52
C PRO A 126 -14.50 18.03 -15.34
N ASP A 127 -15.15 18.62 -14.32
CA ASP A 127 -15.13 20.07 -14.08
C ASP A 127 -13.87 20.56 -13.37
N ASN A 128 -13.11 19.64 -12.76
CA ASN A 128 -11.87 19.96 -12.06
C ASN A 128 -10.74 19.10 -12.64
N PRO A 129 -9.70 19.70 -13.26
CA PRO A 129 -8.57 18.95 -13.80
C PRO A 129 -7.69 18.28 -12.71
N GLY A 130 -8.00 18.45 -11.43
CA GLY A 130 -7.35 17.79 -10.30
C GLY A 130 -8.08 16.55 -9.78
N GLN A 131 -7.33 15.64 -9.17
CA GLN A 131 -7.87 14.51 -8.42
C GLN A 131 -8.36 14.97 -7.03
N CYS A 132 -9.64 14.78 -6.74
CA CYS A 132 -10.24 15.10 -5.45
C CYS A 132 -10.39 13.86 -4.56
N HIS A 133 -10.45 14.08 -3.24
CA HIS A 133 -10.72 13.01 -2.28
C HIS A 133 -12.19 12.60 -2.33
N LEU A 134 -12.48 11.30 -2.14
CA LEU A 134 -13.85 10.80 -2.16
C LEU A 134 -14.75 11.49 -1.11
N ASN A 135 -14.21 11.77 0.07
CA ASN A 135 -14.93 12.42 1.18
C ASN A 135 -15.46 13.82 0.83
N ALA A 136 -14.89 14.49 -0.18
CA ALA A 136 -15.32 15.82 -0.62
C ALA A 136 -16.49 15.77 -1.62
N VAL A 137 -16.73 14.61 -2.24
CA VAL A 137 -17.75 14.42 -3.29
C VAL A 137 -18.91 13.56 -2.79
N ALA A 138 -18.67 12.76 -1.75
CA ALA A 138 -19.63 11.83 -1.21
C ALA A 138 -19.53 11.67 0.31
N SER A 139 -20.66 11.34 0.93
CA SER A 139 -20.74 10.92 2.32
C SER A 139 -20.66 9.38 2.42
N ILE A 140 -19.86 8.86 3.34
CA ILE A 140 -19.63 7.44 3.51
C ILE A 140 -20.28 6.98 4.82
N THR A 141 -21.24 6.07 4.72
CA THR A 141 -21.92 5.45 5.86
C THR A 141 -21.63 3.96 5.92
N THR A 142 -21.46 3.42 7.12
CA THR A 142 -21.26 1.98 7.34
C THR A 142 -22.57 1.32 7.76
N LYS A 143 -22.99 0.24 7.09
CA LYS A 143 -24.15 -0.56 7.51
C LYS A 143 -23.80 -2.05 7.39
N GLY A 144 -23.59 -2.69 8.54
CA GLY A 144 -23.16 -4.09 8.61
C GLY A 144 -21.80 -4.29 7.94
N ASN A 145 -21.73 -5.19 6.96
CA ASN A 145 -20.51 -5.52 6.22
C ASN A 145 -20.43 -4.79 4.86
N ALA A 146 -21.19 -3.71 4.66
CA ALA A 146 -21.16 -2.93 3.44
C ALA A 146 -20.96 -1.43 3.73
N LEU A 147 -20.20 -0.78 2.86
CA LEU A 147 -20.14 0.68 2.79
C LEU A 147 -21.23 1.19 1.86
N PHE A 148 -21.91 2.24 2.30
CA PHE A 148 -22.84 3.00 1.50
C PHE A 148 -22.21 4.36 1.24
N VAL A 149 -21.93 4.63 -0.02
CA VAL A 149 -21.38 5.91 -0.49
C VAL A 149 -22.53 6.68 -1.12
N GLU A 150 -22.93 7.77 -0.49
CA GLU A 150 -23.98 8.68 -0.94
C GLU A 150 -23.32 9.90 -1.60
N ILE A 151 -23.49 10.00 -2.91
CA ILE A 151 -22.83 10.99 -3.75
C ILE A 151 -23.75 12.23 -3.82
N TRP A 152 -23.17 13.41 -3.65
CA TRP A 152 -23.95 14.65 -3.63
C TRP A 152 -24.44 15.06 -5.02
N ASP A 153 -23.64 14.78 -6.05
CA ASP A 153 -23.97 15.05 -7.45
C ASP A 153 -24.17 13.76 -8.25
N THR A 154 -25.29 13.65 -8.96
CA THR A 154 -25.63 12.48 -9.78
C THR A 154 -24.69 12.30 -10.95
N ASP A 155 -24.20 13.40 -11.53
CA ASP A 155 -23.37 13.36 -12.75
C ASP A 155 -21.97 12.81 -12.42
N ALA A 156 -21.49 13.05 -11.19
CA ALA A 156 -20.25 12.50 -10.66
C ALA A 156 -20.29 10.98 -10.38
N THR A 157 -21.46 10.34 -10.38
CA THR A 157 -21.61 8.92 -9.97
C THR A 157 -20.75 7.96 -10.79
N LYS A 158 -20.67 8.17 -12.11
CA LYS A 158 -19.86 7.31 -13.01
C LYS A 158 -18.36 7.50 -12.76
N HIS A 159 -17.94 8.72 -12.44
CA HIS A 159 -16.55 9.05 -12.14
C HIS A 159 -16.11 8.43 -10.80
N VAL A 160 -16.97 8.49 -9.78
CA VAL A 160 -16.74 7.87 -8.46
C VAL A 160 -16.65 6.35 -8.58
N GLU A 161 -17.56 5.71 -9.31
CA GLU A 161 -17.52 4.26 -9.55
C GLU A 161 -16.21 3.85 -10.25
N SER A 162 -15.83 4.58 -11.30
CA SER A 162 -14.56 4.32 -12.01
C SER A 162 -13.35 4.52 -11.10
N ALA A 163 -13.34 5.57 -10.28
CA ALA A 163 -12.26 5.83 -9.33
C ALA A 163 -12.09 4.71 -8.29
N ILE A 164 -13.19 4.17 -7.78
CA ILE A 164 -13.16 3.04 -6.83
C ILE A 164 -12.60 1.78 -7.52
N HIS A 165 -12.97 1.52 -8.77
CA HIS A 165 -12.37 0.44 -9.55
C HIS A 165 -10.87 0.65 -9.80
N GLN A 166 -10.46 1.88 -10.15
CA GLN A 166 -9.05 2.22 -10.40
C GLN A 166 -8.19 2.13 -9.14
N ALA A 167 -8.76 2.39 -7.96
CA ALA A 167 -8.07 2.24 -6.68
C ALA A 167 -7.71 0.78 -6.36
N ASN A 168 -8.24 -0.21 -7.09
CA ASN A 168 -7.92 -1.64 -6.99
C ASN A 168 -7.92 -2.15 -5.54
N LEU A 169 -8.90 -1.73 -4.74
CA LEU A 169 -9.04 -2.22 -3.37
C LEU A 169 -9.33 -3.74 -3.40
N PRO A 170 -8.70 -4.54 -2.54
CA PRO A 170 -8.73 -5.99 -2.64
C PRO A 170 -10.15 -6.54 -2.44
N GLY A 171 -10.71 -7.13 -3.51
CA GLY A 171 -11.98 -7.86 -3.47
C GLY A 171 -13.23 -6.98 -3.41
N ILE A 172 -13.12 -5.70 -3.80
CA ILE A 172 -14.20 -4.73 -3.67
C ILE A 172 -14.75 -4.34 -5.04
N SER A 173 -16.05 -4.55 -5.26
CA SER A 173 -16.76 -4.08 -6.45
C SER A 173 -17.96 -3.23 -6.06
N PRO A 174 -18.02 -1.95 -6.48
CA PRO A 174 -19.16 -1.09 -6.23
C PRO A 174 -20.43 -1.59 -6.97
N GLN A 175 -21.56 -1.60 -6.27
CA GLN A 175 -22.88 -1.91 -6.80
C GLN A 175 -23.81 -0.70 -6.69
N LYS A 176 -24.39 -0.25 -7.79
CA LYS A 176 -25.39 0.83 -7.78
C LYS A 176 -26.70 0.31 -7.22
N THR A 177 -27.17 0.89 -6.12
CA THR A 177 -28.49 0.55 -5.54
C THR A 177 -29.55 1.59 -5.88
N GLY A 178 -29.14 2.80 -6.27
CA GLY A 178 -29.98 3.93 -6.66
C GLY A 178 -29.22 4.93 -7.53
N ALA A 179 -29.83 6.08 -7.83
CA ALA A 179 -29.23 7.10 -8.68
C ALA A 179 -27.98 7.76 -8.06
N ASN A 180 -27.96 7.93 -6.74
CA ASN A 180 -26.92 8.66 -6.01
C ASN A 180 -26.18 7.77 -4.98
N THR A 181 -26.59 6.51 -4.82
CA THR A 181 -26.12 5.64 -3.74
C THR A 181 -25.41 4.41 -4.29
N LEU A 182 -24.16 4.24 -3.86
CA LEU A 182 -23.30 3.13 -4.21
C LEU A 182 -23.08 2.22 -3.00
N LYS A 183 -23.41 0.95 -3.15
CA LYS A 183 -23.22 -0.09 -2.15
C LYS A 183 -21.95 -0.86 -2.46
N ILE A 184 -21.06 -0.95 -1.48
CA ILE A 184 -19.79 -1.65 -1.60
C ILE A 184 -19.79 -2.80 -0.58
N PRO A 185 -20.09 -4.03 -1.01
CA PRO A 185 -20.05 -5.18 -0.13
C PRO A 185 -18.60 -5.56 0.18
N ILE A 186 -18.28 -5.76 1.46
CA ILE A 186 -16.98 -6.25 1.89
C ILE A 186 -17.16 -7.66 2.42
N SER A 187 -16.50 -8.60 1.75
CA SER A 187 -16.44 -9.99 2.18
C SER A 187 -15.61 -10.10 3.46
N ARG A 188 -15.98 -11.04 4.32
CA ARG A 188 -15.18 -11.35 5.51
C ARG A 188 -13.81 -11.91 5.07
N PRO A 189 -12.72 -11.55 5.75
CA PRO A 189 -11.40 -12.03 5.38
C PRO A 189 -11.29 -13.54 5.64
N THR A 190 -10.68 -14.25 4.70
CA THR A 190 -10.36 -15.67 4.84
C THR A 190 -9.19 -15.88 5.81
N THR A 191 -8.97 -17.12 6.25
CA THR A 191 -7.86 -17.46 7.16
C THR A 191 -6.50 -17.06 6.60
N GLU A 192 -6.28 -17.20 5.30
CA GLU A 192 -5.05 -16.79 4.62
C GLU A 192 -4.85 -15.27 4.65
N GLN A 193 -5.90 -14.50 4.38
CA GLN A 193 -5.87 -13.04 4.44
C GLN A 193 -5.63 -12.52 5.86
N ARG A 194 -6.21 -13.17 6.87
CA ARG A 194 -5.92 -12.86 8.29
C ARG A 194 -4.45 -13.08 8.63
N ALA A 195 -3.85 -14.18 8.15
CA ALA A 195 -2.43 -14.43 8.33
C ALA A 195 -1.54 -13.38 7.65
N GLU A 196 -1.94 -12.88 6.47
CA GLU A 196 -1.25 -11.79 5.79
C GLU A 196 -1.35 -10.46 6.55
N ILE A 197 -2.54 -10.11 7.06
CA ILE A 197 -2.72 -8.93 7.91
C ILE A 197 -1.84 -9.03 9.16
N LEU A 198 -1.79 -10.20 9.81
CA LEU A 198 -0.95 -10.40 11.00
C LEU A 198 0.56 -10.23 10.68
N ARG A 199 1.02 -10.72 9.53
CA ARG A 199 2.40 -10.49 9.06
C ARG A 199 2.68 -9.02 8.84
N SER A 200 1.74 -8.31 8.21
CA SER A 200 1.85 -6.86 8.00
C SER A 200 1.93 -6.10 9.33
N LEU A 201 1.05 -6.44 10.29
CA LEU A 201 1.07 -5.86 11.63
C LEU A 201 2.40 -6.11 12.36
N SER A 202 2.96 -7.32 12.26
CA SER A 202 4.27 -7.63 12.81
C SER A 202 5.36 -6.72 12.23
N ASN A 203 5.34 -6.49 10.91
CA ASN A 203 6.29 -5.58 10.26
C ASN A 203 6.12 -4.13 10.74
N THR A 204 4.88 -3.68 10.95
CA THR A 204 4.62 -2.31 11.45
C THR A 204 5.13 -2.10 12.88
N VAL A 205 5.05 -3.12 13.73
CA VAL A 205 5.59 -3.04 15.09
C VAL A 205 7.11 -3.05 15.10
N GLU A 206 7.75 -3.85 14.25
CA GLU A 206 9.20 -3.78 14.11
C GLU A 206 9.67 -2.41 13.58
N ALA A 207 8.92 -1.80 12.65
CA ALA A 207 9.19 -0.45 12.19
C ALA A 207 9.05 0.59 13.32
N ALA A 208 8.02 0.47 14.17
CA ALA A 208 7.83 1.33 15.33
C ALA A 208 8.95 1.18 16.36
N LYS A 209 9.36 -0.06 16.67
CA LYS A 209 10.51 -0.33 17.55
C LYS A 209 11.80 0.26 17.00
N GLN A 210 11.99 0.22 15.68
CA GLN A 210 13.14 0.85 15.05
C GLN A 210 13.12 2.38 15.22
N GLN A 211 11.95 3.03 15.10
CA GLN A 211 11.82 4.48 15.38
C GLN A 211 12.11 4.82 16.85
N ILE A 212 11.62 4.02 17.79
CA ILE A 212 11.92 4.19 19.23
C ILE A 212 13.43 4.10 19.47
N ARG A 213 14.12 3.15 18.82
CA ARG A 213 15.59 3.02 18.92
C ARG A 213 16.34 4.23 18.35
N ILE A 214 15.85 4.81 17.27
CA ILE A 214 16.39 6.04 16.69
C ILE A 214 16.20 7.19 17.67
N ALA A 215 14.98 7.39 18.18
CA ALA A 215 14.66 8.43 19.17
C ALA A 215 15.55 8.33 20.42
N ARG A 216 15.76 7.11 20.95
CA ARG A 216 16.70 6.88 22.06
C ARG A 216 18.13 7.29 21.71
N THR A 217 18.60 6.89 20.53
CA THR A 217 19.97 7.17 20.09
C THR A 217 20.19 8.66 19.92
N ASP A 218 19.18 9.38 19.43
CA ASP A 218 19.23 10.83 19.30
C ASP A 218 19.18 11.51 20.68
N GLY A 219 18.31 11.05 21.59
CA GLY A 219 18.30 11.50 22.99
C GLY A 219 19.67 11.34 23.68
N PHE A 220 20.35 10.21 23.49
CA PHE A 220 21.71 10.00 24.01
C PHE A 220 22.77 10.93 23.38
N LYS A 221 22.64 11.29 22.10
CA LYS A 221 23.54 12.28 21.48
C LYS A 221 23.34 13.66 22.09
N HIS A 222 22.09 14.07 22.32
CA HIS A 222 21.77 15.35 22.92
C HIS A 222 22.26 15.46 24.38
N LEU A 223 22.22 14.35 25.14
CA LEU A 223 22.77 14.29 26.50
C LEU A 223 24.31 14.15 26.56
N GLY A 224 25.03 14.17 25.44
CA GLY A 224 26.50 14.06 25.43
C GLY A 224 27.06 12.64 25.59
N GLY A 225 26.23 11.59 25.48
CA GLY A 225 26.68 10.19 25.44
C GLY A 225 25.85 9.21 26.26
N ARG A 226 26.34 7.97 26.39
CA ARG A 226 25.66 6.86 27.10
C ARG A 226 25.87 6.83 28.63
N LYS A 227 26.63 7.76 29.19
CA LYS A 227 27.00 7.79 30.63
C LYS A 227 26.66 9.12 31.31
N SER A 228 25.85 9.95 30.66
CA SER A 228 25.39 11.21 31.23
C SER A 228 24.13 11.01 32.10
N ASN A 229 23.91 11.94 33.01
CA ASN A 229 22.70 11.94 33.84
C ASN A 229 21.46 12.04 32.95
N GLY A 230 20.44 11.22 33.19
CA GLY A 230 19.19 11.16 32.40
C GLY A 230 19.10 10.02 31.37
N THR A 231 20.19 9.29 31.10
CA THR A 231 20.13 8.13 30.17
C THR A 231 19.25 7.00 30.68
N ASP A 232 19.17 6.83 32.01
CA ASP A 232 18.36 5.78 32.65
C ASP A 232 16.87 6.03 32.48
N GLU A 233 16.44 7.30 32.48
CA GLU A 233 15.05 7.70 32.29
C GLU A 233 14.60 7.47 30.85
N ILE A 234 15.41 7.87 29.87
CA ILE A 234 15.16 7.56 28.46
C ILE A 234 15.06 6.04 28.25
N GLN A 235 15.94 5.26 28.90
CA GLN A 235 15.91 3.81 28.75
C GLN A 235 14.63 3.20 29.36
N LYS A 236 14.15 3.71 30.50
CA LYS A 236 12.85 3.31 31.08
C LYS A 236 11.68 3.62 30.12
N LEU A 237 11.61 4.82 29.56
CA LEU A 237 10.57 5.21 28.59
C LEU A 237 10.55 4.27 27.37
N VAL A 238 11.74 3.94 26.85
CA VAL A 238 11.88 3.02 25.71
C VAL A 238 11.43 1.60 26.06
N ASP A 239 11.77 1.12 27.25
CA ASP A 239 11.40 -0.22 27.70
C ASP A 239 9.90 -0.34 27.96
N GLU A 240 9.27 0.69 28.53
CA GLU A 240 7.82 0.79 28.69
C GLU A 240 7.11 0.83 27.33
N ALA A 241 7.52 1.72 26.43
CA ALA A 241 6.97 1.80 25.08
C ALA A 241 7.11 0.48 24.29
N SER A 242 8.23 -0.23 24.46
CA SER A 242 8.45 -1.52 23.81
C SER A 242 7.52 -2.61 24.35
N LYS A 243 7.35 -2.68 25.68
CA LYS A 243 6.40 -3.60 26.33
C LYS A 243 4.96 -3.31 25.92
N ASP A 244 4.60 -2.03 25.82
CA ASP A 244 3.29 -1.57 25.37
C ASP A 244 2.98 -2.10 23.96
N LEU A 245 3.89 -1.94 23.01
CA LEU A 245 3.71 -2.42 21.64
C LEU A 245 3.61 -3.94 21.57
N ASP A 246 4.42 -4.67 22.35
CA ASP A 246 4.35 -6.13 22.43
C ASP A 246 3.02 -6.60 23.04
N GLY A 247 2.52 -5.90 24.06
CA GLY A 247 1.20 -6.13 24.65
C GLY A 247 0.08 -5.96 23.62
N GLN A 248 0.11 -4.89 22.83
CA GLN A 248 -0.86 -4.65 21.76
C GLN A 248 -0.85 -5.75 20.69
N MET A 249 0.32 -6.27 20.33
CA MET A 249 0.41 -7.39 19.37
C MET A 249 -0.17 -8.69 19.92
N VAL A 250 0.00 -8.97 21.21
CA VAL A 250 -0.61 -10.14 21.84
C VAL A 250 -2.13 -10.00 21.89
N LEU A 251 -2.64 -8.82 22.22
CA LEU A 251 -4.08 -8.53 22.18
C LEU A 251 -4.64 -8.70 20.76
N ALA A 252 -3.96 -8.13 19.76
CA ALA A 252 -4.34 -8.28 18.37
C ALA A 252 -4.44 -9.77 17.97
N LYS A 253 -3.40 -10.58 18.25
CA LYS A 253 -3.41 -12.03 17.97
C LYS A 253 -4.61 -12.75 18.59
N LYS A 254 -4.92 -12.46 19.86
CA LYS A 254 -6.08 -13.04 20.54
C LYS A 254 -7.40 -12.65 19.86
N GLU A 255 -7.52 -11.43 19.37
CA GLU A 255 -8.72 -11.00 18.62
C GLU A 255 -8.83 -11.70 17.26
N PHE A 256 -7.72 -11.96 16.57
CA PHE A 256 -7.72 -12.74 15.32
C PHE A 256 -8.10 -14.21 15.52
N GLU A 257 -7.76 -14.82 16.67
CA GLU A 257 -8.14 -16.20 17.02
C GLU A 257 -9.62 -16.34 17.41
N LYS A 258 -10.22 -15.30 17.99
CA LYS A 258 -11.65 -15.29 18.36
C LYS A 258 -12.58 -15.08 17.17
N ALA A 259 -12.10 -14.42 16.10
CA ALA A 259 -12.87 -14.03 14.93
C ALA A 259 -13.03 -15.16 13.92
#